data_AF-A0A6I2VDW4-F1
#
_entry.id   AF-A0A6I2VDW4-F1
#
_cell.length_a   1.000
_cell.length_b   1.000
_cell.length_c   1.000
_cell.angle_alpha   90.00
_cell.angle_beta   90.00
_cell.angle_gamma   90.00
#
_symmetry.space_group_name_H-M   'P 1'
#
loop_
_entity.id
_entity.type
_entity.pdbx_description
1 polymer ?
#
loop_
_entity_poly.entity_id
_entity_poly.type
_entity_poly.pdbx_seq_one_letter_code
_entity_poly.pdbx_strand_id
1 'polypeptide(L)'
;MEPLVHDGTLHGSAFPPIADYAFLSDCESICLIAPSGRVEWMCLPRMDGPSVFGAMLDRDAGGFRISPADQRVPAGRRYLPGTMILETTWATRTGWVVVQDVLLVGPWHHDSERSETHRRSPTDTDADHVLLRTMRCINGHVEMQMECEPKLEYGRIPVGWDYSSDGYGVGVASAEGEDLKLTLTTDLRLGFEGGRARARTTLHEGDTAFVALSWTEHEAPASFDEAYRRLTFTADFWHDWLAHGEFPDHPWRTY
;
A
#
# COMPACT_ATOMS: atom_id res chain seq x y z
N MET A 1 27.65 -17.80 -28.21
CA MET A 1 27.35 -17.59 -26.78
C MET A 1 25.90 -17.16 -26.75
N GLU A 2 24.99 -18.14 -26.71
CA GLU A 2 23.55 -17.89 -26.70
C GLU A 2 23.16 -17.26 -25.36
N PRO A 3 22.23 -16.30 -25.35
CA PRO A 3 21.73 -15.71 -24.10
C PRO A 3 20.93 -16.76 -23.33
N LEU A 4 21.25 -16.90 -22.04
CA LEU A 4 20.47 -17.68 -21.10
C LEU A 4 19.04 -17.14 -21.06
N VAL A 5 18.10 -17.98 -21.48
CA VAL A 5 16.68 -17.81 -21.24
C VAL A 5 16.51 -17.87 -19.71
N HIS A 6 16.14 -16.75 -19.09
CA HIS A 6 15.74 -16.74 -17.68
C HIS A 6 14.40 -17.46 -17.57
N ASP A 7 14.47 -18.76 -17.29
CA ASP A 7 13.35 -19.57 -16.85
C ASP A 7 12.84 -18.97 -15.53
N GLY A 8 11.56 -18.59 -15.53
CA GLY A 8 10.89 -18.04 -14.38
C GLY A 8 10.89 -19.05 -13.23
N THR A 9 10.96 -18.52 -12.01
CA THR A 9 11.06 -19.21 -10.70
C THR A 9 12.48 -19.44 -10.17
N LEU A 10 13.03 -18.41 -9.51
CA LEU A 10 14.15 -18.58 -8.59
C LEU A 10 13.69 -19.32 -7.31
N HIS A 11 14.07 -20.59 -7.27
CA HIS A 11 14.31 -21.49 -6.14
C HIS A 11 14.10 -20.99 -4.69
N GLY A 12 13.16 -21.63 -3.98
CA GLY A 12 13.31 -22.04 -2.56
C GLY A 12 13.43 -20.98 -1.46
N SER A 13 13.57 -19.70 -1.78
CA SER A 13 13.62 -18.61 -0.79
C SER A 13 12.23 -18.28 -0.27
N ALA A 14 12.11 -18.04 1.04
CA ALA A 14 10.89 -17.46 1.63
C ALA A 14 10.70 -15.98 1.24
N PHE A 15 11.69 -15.37 0.58
CA PHE A 15 11.74 -13.97 0.20
C PHE A 15 11.75 -13.83 -1.34
N PRO A 16 10.88 -12.98 -1.92
CA PRO A 16 10.96 -12.60 -3.32
C PRO A 16 12.34 -12.03 -3.70
N PRO A 17 12.79 -12.21 -4.95
CA PRO A 17 13.90 -11.44 -5.51
C PRO A 17 13.70 -9.93 -5.33
N ILE A 18 14.78 -9.19 -5.08
CA ILE A 18 14.70 -7.74 -4.88
C ILE A 18 14.04 -6.99 -6.05
N ALA A 19 14.28 -7.47 -7.28
CA ALA A 19 13.72 -6.89 -8.50
C ALA A 19 12.20 -7.09 -8.63
N ASP A 20 11.60 -7.98 -7.84
CA ASP A 20 10.17 -8.25 -7.88
C ASP A 20 9.38 -7.34 -6.93
N TYR A 21 10.05 -6.54 -6.09
CA TYR A 21 9.36 -5.56 -5.25
C TYR A 21 9.00 -4.32 -6.06
N ALA A 22 7.75 -3.88 -5.93
CA ALA A 22 7.34 -2.57 -6.41
C ALA A 22 7.64 -1.53 -5.33
N PHE A 23 8.20 -0.41 -5.75
CA PHE A 23 8.45 0.77 -4.95
C PHE A 23 7.29 1.77 -5.10
N LEU A 24 6.79 2.28 -3.98
CA LEU A 24 5.89 3.44 -3.93
C LEU A 24 6.51 4.53 -3.06
N SER A 25 6.15 5.78 -3.33
CA SER A 25 6.46 6.94 -2.49
C SER A 25 5.37 7.99 -2.63
N ASP A 26 5.18 8.82 -1.61
CA ASP A 26 4.43 10.10 -1.63
C ASP A 26 5.38 11.31 -1.50
N CYS A 27 6.67 11.12 -1.83
CA CYS A 27 7.78 12.06 -1.60
C CYS A 27 8.27 12.21 -0.15
N GLU A 28 7.61 11.60 0.84
CA GLU A 28 7.98 11.66 2.26
C GLU A 28 8.26 10.27 2.84
N SER A 29 7.37 9.33 2.55
CA SER A 29 7.43 7.93 2.90
C SER A 29 7.66 7.06 1.67
N ILE A 30 8.07 5.82 1.93
CA ILE A 30 8.26 4.79 0.91
C ILE A 30 7.69 3.47 1.39
N CYS A 31 7.23 2.63 0.46
CA CYS A 31 6.94 1.25 0.78
C CYS A 31 7.33 0.30 -0.35
N LEU A 32 7.65 -0.95 0.02
CA LEU A 32 8.00 -2.01 -0.92
C LEU A 32 6.94 -3.12 -0.89
N ILE A 33 6.34 -3.38 -2.04
CA ILE A 33 5.24 -4.33 -2.21
C ILE A 33 5.71 -5.56 -2.97
N ALA A 34 5.67 -6.71 -2.31
CA ALA A 34 5.95 -8.01 -2.88
C ALA A 34 4.87 -8.44 -3.89
N PRO A 35 5.18 -9.34 -4.85
CA PRO A 35 4.19 -9.88 -5.79
C PRO A 35 2.96 -10.51 -5.12
N SER A 36 3.08 -10.98 -3.89
CA SER A 36 1.97 -11.54 -3.11
C SER A 36 0.94 -10.51 -2.64
N GLY A 37 1.10 -9.22 -2.99
CA GLY A 37 0.29 -8.10 -2.52
C GLY A 37 0.58 -7.69 -1.08
N ARG A 38 1.74 -8.08 -0.53
CA ARG A 38 2.17 -7.74 0.83
C ARG A 38 3.13 -6.56 0.78
N VAL A 39 2.86 -5.53 1.57
CA VAL A 39 3.85 -4.50 1.94
C VAL A 39 4.80 -5.16 2.91
N GLU A 40 6.06 -5.30 2.51
CA GLU A 40 7.09 -5.99 3.30
C GLU A 40 8.14 -5.06 3.90
N TRP A 41 8.17 -3.82 3.43
CA TRP A 41 9.02 -2.77 3.97
C TRP A 41 8.28 -1.45 3.98
N MET A 42 8.26 -0.77 5.14
CA MET A 42 7.77 0.59 5.31
C MET A 42 8.30 1.14 6.62
N CYS A 43 8.89 2.33 6.58
CA CYS A 43 9.33 3.09 7.75
C CYS A 43 8.39 4.26 7.96
N LEU A 44 7.99 4.50 9.21
CA LEU A 44 7.08 5.57 9.57
C LEU A 44 7.54 6.25 10.88
N PRO A 45 7.22 7.55 11.05
CA PRO A 45 6.55 8.44 10.09
C PRO A 45 7.50 8.99 9.01
N ARG A 46 8.79 8.65 9.06
CA ARG A 46 9.85 9.12 8.16
C ARG A 46 10.43 7.97 7.35
N MET A 47 10.86 8.24 6.12
CA MET A 47 11.54 7.22 5.29
C MET A 47 12.81 6.63 5.92
N ASP A 48 13.49 7.37 6.80
CA ASP A 48 14.71 6.96 7.51
C ASP A 48 14.45 6.53 8.96
N GLY A 49 13.17 6.40 9.34
CA GLY A 49 12.73 6.03 10.67
C GLY A 49 12.70 4.51 10.93
N PRO A 50 12.24 4.11 12.12
CA PRO A 50 12.00 2.70 12.45
C PRO A 50 10.95 2.09 11.51
N SER A 51 11.15 0.81 11.14
CA SER A 51 10.17 0.12 10.30
C SER A 51 8.95 -0.31 11.10
N VAL A 52 7.77 -0.15 10.48
CA VAL A 52 6.49 -0.71 10.95
C VAL A 52 6.16 -2.02 10.22
N PHE A 53 6.72 -2.19 9.02
CA PHE A 53 6.72 -3.43 8.27
C PHE A 53 8.16 -3.78 7.90
N GLY A 54 8.59 -4.97 8.30
CA GLY A 54 9.94 -5.49 8.12
C GLY A 54 9.99 -6.92 7.58
N ALA A 55 8.89 -7.44 7.03
CA ALA A 55 8.80 -8.77 6.42
C ALA A 55 9.90 -9.09 5.39
N MET A 56 10.50 -8.06 4.77
CA MET A 56 11.62 -8.20 3.86
C MET A 56 12.89 -8.73 4.54
N LEU A 57 13.07 -8.50 5.83
CA LEU A 57 14.25 -8.97 6.59
C LEU A 57 13.90 -10.16 7.49
N ASP A 58 12.71 -10.14 8.10
CA ASP A 58 12.19 -11.21 8.94
C ASP A 58 10.69 -11.33 8.68
N ARG A 59 10.23 -12.52 8.29
CA ARG A 59 8.83 -12.80 7.91
C ARG A 59 7.83 -12.49 9.02
N ASP A 60 8.30 -12.49 10.27
CA ASP A 60 7.50 -12.15 11.44
C ASP A 60 7.63 -10.67 11.84
N ALA A 61 8.48 -9.85 11.22
CA ALA A 61 8.64 -8.41 11.53
C ALA A 61 7.53 -7.52 10.93
N GLY A 62 6.30 -8.05 10.85
CA GLY A 62 5.12 -7.32 10.42
C GLY A 62 4.96 -7.18 8.90
N GLY A 63 3.74 -6.85 8.46
CA GLY A 63 3.43 -6.59 7.05
C GLY A 63 1.95 -6.34 6.81
N PHE A 64 1.63 -5.89 5.60
CA PHE A 64 0.25 -5.56 5.22
C PHE A 64 -0.11 -6.15 3.85
N ARG A 65 -0.97 -7.18 3.83
CA ARG A 65 -1.34 -7.94 2.63
C ARG A 65 -2.79 -7.70 2.21
N ILE A 66 -2.99 -7.51 0.91
CA ILE A 66 -4.27 -7.63 0.22
C ILE A 66 -4.08 -8.56 -0.99
N SER A 67 -4.86 -9.63 -1.06
CA SER A 67 -4.83 -10.58 -2.18
C SER A 67 -6.10 -11.44 -2.20
N PRO A 68 -6.33 -12.22 -3.26
CA PRO A 68 -7.24 -13.36 -3.18
C PRO A 68 -6.84 -14.33 -2.06
N ALA A 69 -7.81 -15.07 -1.52
CA ALA A 69 -7.62 -16.01 -0.43
C ALA A 69 -6.80 -17.24 -0.84
N ASP A 70 -7.02 -17.74 -2.05
CA ASP A 70 -6.49 -19.00 -2.58
C ASP A 70 -5.31 -18.82 -3.55
N GLN A 71 -4.83 -17.58 -3.75
CA GLN A 71 -3.77 -17.28 -4.71
C GLN A 71 -2.64 -16.44 -4.09
N ARG A 72 -1.40 -16.72 -4.52
CA ARG A 72 -0.19 -16.02 -4.10
C ARG A 72 0.58 -15.35 -5.24
N VAL A 73 0.35 -15.82 -6.46
CA VAL A 73 1.03 -15.32 -7.66
C VAL A 73 0.00 -14.55 -8.50
N PRO A 74 0.23 -13.25 -8.76
CA PRO A 74 -0.66 -12.46 -9.59
C PRO A 74 -0.49 -12.82 -11.07
N ALA A 75 -1.52 -12.54 -11.87
CA ALA A 75 -1.48 -12.73 -13.32
C ALA A 75 -0.64 -11.66 -14.03
N GLY A 76 -0.56 -10.46 -13.46
CA GLY A 76 0.23 -9.37 -14.00
C GLY A 76 0.37 -8.22 -13.02
N ARG A 77 1.46 -7.46 -13.17
CA ARG A 77 1.77 -6.26 -12.39
C ARG A 77 2.34 -5.20 -13.30
N ARG A 78 1.93 -3.95 -13.10
CA ARG A 78 2.48 -2.79 -13.80
C ARG A 78 2.28 -1.54 -12.97
N TYR A 79 3.09 -0.53 -13.21
CA TYR A 79 2.69 0.83 -12.83
C TYR A 79 1.67 1.35 -13.84
N LEU A 80 0.68 2.11 -13.39
CA LEU A 80 -0.16 2.86 -14.32
C LEU A 80 0.73 3.87 -15.06
N PRO A 81 0.64 3.96 -16.40
CA PRO A 81 1.57 4.77 -17.20
C PRO A 81 1.71 6.20 -16.69
N GLY A 82 2.96 6.64 -16.52
CA GLY A 82 3.28 7.98 -16.04
C GLY A 82 2.98 8.23 -14.55
N THR A 83 2.72 7.19 -13.75
CA THR A 83 2.45 7.34 -12.33
C THR A 83 3.27 6.37 -11.49
N MET A 84 3.30 6.62 -10.18
CA MET A 84 3.81 5.66 -9.19
C MET A 84 2.67 4.86 -8.55
N ILE A 85 1.61 4.53 -9.29
CA ILE A 85 0.49 3.70 -8.83
C ILE A 85 0.70 2.27 -9.31
N LEU A 86 0.83 1.32 -8.39
CA LEU A 86 0.98 -0.09 -8.74
C LEU A 86 -0.39 -0.70 -8.99
N GLU A 87 -0.59 -1.28 -10.18
CA GLU A 87 -1.73 -2.14 -10.49
C GLU A 87 -1.30 -3.61 -10.48
N THR A 88 -1.97 -4.42 -9.66
CA THR A 88 -1.79 -5.87 -9.58
C THR A 88 -3.08 -6.56 -10.01
N THR A 89 -3.01 -7.34 -11.10
CA THR A 89 -4.13 -8.15 -11.61
C THR A 89 -4.02 -9.57 -11.11
N TRP A 90 -5.12 -10.11 -10.58
CA TRP A 90 -5.23 -11.48 -10.11
C TRP A 90 -6.25 -12.25 -10.96
N ALA A 91 -5.86 -13.45 -11.39
CA ALA A 91 -6.71 -14.37 -12.14
C ALA A 91 -6.95 -15.62 -11.30
N THR A 92 -8.11 -15.71 -10.66
CA THR A 92 -8.49 -16.88 -9.87
C THR A 92 -9.31 -17.84 -10.73
N ARG A 93 -9.65 -19.01 -10.18
CA ARG A 93 -10.56 -19.95 -10.84
C ARG A 93 -11.97 -19.38 -11.04
N THR A 94 -12.37 -18.40 -10.23
CA THR A 94 -13.76 -17.92 -10.12
C THR A 94 -13.95 -16.49 -10.63
N GLY A 95 -12.87 -15.75 -10.89
CA GLY A 95 -12.97 -14.38 -11.37
C GLY A 95 -11.62 -13.67 -11.50
N TRP A 96 -11.73 -12.39 -11.85
CA TRP A 96 -10.60 -11.47 -12.03
C TRP A 96 -10.79 -10.26 -11.13
N VAL A 97 -9.74 -9.89 -10.41
CA VAL A 97 -9.73 -8.71 -9.55
C VAL A 97 -8.46 -7.90 -9.80
N VAL A 98 -8.61 -6.59 -9.81
CA VAL A 98 -7.50 -5.64 -9.86
C VAL A 98 -7.37 -4.97 -8.52
N VAL A 99 -6.14 -4.90 -8.02
CA VAL A 99 -5.75 -4.14 -6.83
C VAL A 99 -4.86 -2.99 -7.27
N GLN A 100 -5.15 -1.78 -6.81
CA GLN A 100 -4.28 -0.63 -7.02
C GLN A 100 -3.72 -0.15 -5.69
N ASP A 101 -2.40 -0.04 -5.58
CA ASP A 101 -1.69 0.42 -4.40
C ASP A 101 -1.02 1.77 -4.69
N VAL A 102 -1.21 2.74 -3.79
CA VAL A 102 -0.67 4.11 -3.92
C VAL A 102 -0.40 4.74 -2.56
N LEU A 103 0.71 5.46 -2.43
CA LEU A 103 0.92 6.41 -1.34
C LEU A 103 0.34 7.76 -1.80
N LEU A 104 -0.67 8.26 -1.09
CA LEU A 104 -1.45 9.41 -1.54
C LEU A 104 -0.66 10.72 -1.40
N VAL A 105 -0.79 11.56 -2.41
CA VAL A 105 -0.41 12.97 -2.43
C VAL A 105 -1.69 13.78 -2.60
N GLY A 106 -1.80 14.87 -1.85
CA GLY A 106 -2.96 15.77 -1.85
C GLY A 106 -2.55 17.24 -1.90
N PRO A 107 -3.53 18.16 -1.87
CA PRO A 107 -3.27 19.58 -1.72
C PRO A 107 -2.52 19.88 -0.40
N TRP A 108 -1.75 20.97 -0.42
CA TRP A 108 -1.13 21.51 0.80
C TRP A 108 -2.17 21.76 1.89
N HIS A 109 -1.88 21.33 3.11
CA HIS A 109 -2.84 21.34 4.23
C HIS A 109 -2.25 21.83 5.57
N HIS A 110 -1.00 22.31 5.58
CA HIS A 110 -0.35 22.86 6.78
C HIS A 110 -0.39 24.40 6.79
N ASP A 111 -1.32 24.99 7.56
CA ASP A 111 -1.48 26.46 7.60
C ASP A 111 -0.68 27.16 8.71
N SER A 112 -0.42 26.46 9.83
CA SER A 112 0.11 27.08 11.06
C SER A 112 1.31 26.39 11.68
N GLU A 113 1.66 25.20 11.21
CA GLU A 113 2.70 24.35 11.81
C GLU A 113 3.69 23.87 10.75
N ARG A 114 4.95 23.69 11.16
CA ARG A 114 5.98 23.11 10.29
C ARG A 114 5.98 21.61 10.47
N SER A 115 6.10 20.86 9.38
CA SER A 115 6.39 19.43 9.46
C SER A 115 7.64 19.16 10.30
N GLU A 116 7.51 18.30 11.30
CA GLU A 116 8.64 17.81 12.10
C GLU A 116 9.33 16.61 11.42
N THR A 117 8.64 15.98 10.46
CA THR A 117 9.06 14.75 9.81
C THR A 117 9.85 15.01 8.53
N HIS A 118 9.66 16.14 7.84
CA HIS A 118 10.41 16.44 6.61
C HIS A 118 10.79 17.92 6.49
N ARG A 119 11.84 18.20 5.69
CA ARG A 119 12.43 19.55 5.53
C ARG A 119 12.44 20.02 4.07
N ARG A 120 11.42 19.66 3.30
CA ARG A 120 11.25 20.16 1.92
C ARG A 120 10.63 21.56 1.97
N SER A 121 10.97 22.40 1.00
CA SER A 121 10.21 23.64 0.79
C SER A 121 8.76 23.28 0.45
N PRO A 122 7.76 23.85 1.14
CA PRO A 122 6.37 23.65 0.80
C PRO A 122 6.10 23.93 -0.69
N THR A 123 5.30 23.06 -1.29
CA THR A 123 4.73 23.23 -2.64
C THR A 123 3.20 23.28 -2.53
N ASP A 124 2.48 23.41 -3.64
CA ASP A 124 1.02 23.42 -3.66
C ASP A 124 0.40 22.04 -3.28
N THR A 125 1.22 21.00 -3.21
CA THR A 125 0.87 19.63 -2.83
C THR A 125 1.75 19.10 -1.71
N ASP A 126 1.24 18.14 -0.95
CA ASP A 126 1.96 17.45 0.13
C ASP A 126 1.56 15.96 0.25
N ALA A 127 2.33 15.18 0.98
CA ALA A 127 1.99 13.79 1.29
C ALA A 127 0.74 13.73 2.17
N ASP A 128 -0.26 12.93 1.80
CA ASP A 128 -1.47 12.72 2.62
C ASP A 128 -1.17 11.81 3.83
N HIS A 129 0.00 11.17 3.88
CA HIS A 129 0.37 10.15 4.87
C HIS A 129 -0.62 8.99 4.93
N VAL A 130 -1.06 8.54 3.75
CA VAL A 130 -2.02 7.45 3.55
C VAL A 130 -1.50 6.47 2.51
N LEU A 131 -1.32 5.21 2.89
CA LEU A 131 -1.22 4.11 1.95
C LEU A 131 -2.64 3.65 1.60
N LEU A 132 -3.09 3.99 0.39
CA LEU A 132 -4.38 3.58 -0.14
C LEU A 132 -4.25 2.34 -1.00
N ARG A 133 -5.19 1.41 -0.81
CA ARG A 133 -5.29 0.17 -1.57
C ARG A 133 -6.73 -0.02 -2.02
N THR A 134 -6.99 0.03 -3.32
CA THR A 134 -8.34 -0.17 -3.90
C THR A 134 -8.44 -1.53 -4.56
N MET A 135 -9.65 -2.08 -4.60
CA MET A 135 -9.96 -3.37 -5.21
C MET A 135 -11.16 -3.19 -6.14
N ARG A 136 -11.12 -3.81 -7.31
CA ARG A 136 -12.25 -3.90 -8.24
C ARG A 136 -12.33 -5.30 -8.84
N CYS A 137 -13.45 -5.98 -8.68
CA CYS A 137 -13.70 -7.23 -9.37
C CYS A 137 -14.19 -6.94 -10.79
N ILE A 138 -13.41 -7.36 -11.77
CA ILE A 138 -13.66 -7.08 -13.20
C ILE A 138 -14.56 -8.16 -13.81
N ASN A 139 -14.48 -9.40 -13.31
CA ASN A 139 -15.30 -10.48 -13.81
C ASN A 139 -15.47 -11.59 -12.77
N GLY A 140 -16.64 -12.23 -12.75
CA GLY A 140 -16.91 -13.38 -11.89
C GLY A 140 -17.04 -13.00 -10.42
N HIS A 141 -16.42 -13.78 -9.53
CA HIS A 141 -16.33 -13.44 -8.11
C HIS A 141 -15.01 -13.90 -7.50
N VAL A 142 -14.48 -13.13 -6.56
CA VAL A 142 -13.20 -13.39 -5.92
C VAL A 142 -13.30 -13.20 -4.41
N GLU A 143 -12.90 -14.22 -3.65
CA GLU A 143 -12.72 -14.10 -2.20
C GLU A 143 -11.43 -13.34 -1.91
N MET A 144 -11.57 -12.12 -1.44
CA MET A 144 -10.48 -11.25 -1.03
C MET A 144 -10.20 -11.40 0.47
N GLN A 145 -8.92 -11.33 0.82
CA GLN A 145 -8.47 -11.24 2.20
C GLN A 145 -7.55 -10.03 2.38
N MET A 146 -7.67 -9.42 3.55
CA MET A 146 -6.78 -8.37 4.03
C MET A 146 -6.19 -8.81 5.37
N GLU A 147 -4.88 -8.60 5.54
CA GLU A 147 -4.17 -8.84 6.80
C GLU A 147 -3.17 -7.71 7.02
N CYS A 148 -3.32 -6.95 8.10
CA CYS A 148 -2.40 -5.89 8.50
C CYS A 148 -1.87 -6.18 9.91
N GLU A 149 -0.57 -6.42 10.02
CA GLU A 149 0.12 -6.68 11.28
C GLU A 149 1.36 -5.80 11.35
N PRO A 150 1.24 -4.54 11.80
CA PRO A 150 2.40 -3.69 12.02
C PRO A 150 3.14 -4.13 13.27
N LYS A 151 4.47 -4.01 13.23
CA LYS A 151 5.36 -4.20 14.38
C LYS A 151 6.36 -3.07 14.41
N LEU A 152 6.26 -2.21 15.41
CA LEU A 152 7.06 -1.00 15.55
C LEU A 152 8.51 -1.33 15.96
N GLU A 153 9.37 -0.33 15.92
CA GLU A 153 10.79 -0.44 16.34
C GLU A 153 11.53 -1.60 15.66
N TYR A 154 11.44 -1.67 14.32
CA TYR A 154 12.08 -2.72 13.52
C TYR A 154 11.57 -4.14 13.82
N GLY A 155 10.27 -4.27 14.05
CA GLY A 155 9.63 -5.56 14.33
C GLY A 155 9.66 -5.98 15.81
N ARG A 156 10.14 -5.13 16.72
CA ARG A 156 10.31 -5.45 18.14
C ARG A 156 9.04 -5.29 18.96
N ILE A 157 8.25 -4.28 18.66
CA ILE A 157 7.09 -3.90 19.47
C ILE A 157 5.80 -4.28 18.73
N PRO A 158 5.05 -5.28 19.22
CA PRO A 158 3.73 -5.58 18.66
C PRO A 158 2.73 -4.48 19.03
N VAL A 159 1.77 -4.23 18.14
CA VAL A 159 0.65 -3.31 18.42
C VAL A 159 -0.55 -4.06 19.01
N GLY A 160 -1.45 -3.34 19.66
CA GLY A 160 -2.84 -3.73 19.87
C GLY A 160 -3.76 -2.99 18.90
N TRP A 161 -4.87 -3.61 18.49
CA TRP A 161 -5.90 -3.00 17.65
C TRP A 161 -7.19 -2.79 18.42
N ASP A 162 -7.77 -1.61 18.27
CA ASP A 162 -9.07 -1.25 18.82
C ASP A 162 -9.95 -0.57 17.76
N TYR A 163 -11.27 -0.72 17.85
CA TYR A 163 -12.20 0.03 17.01
C TYR A 163 -12.26 1.49 17.49
N SER A 164 -12.24 2.45 16.55
CA SER A 164 -12.40 3.88 16.89
C SER A 164 -13.86 4.37 16.85
N SER A 165 -14.78 3.53 16.35
CA SER A 165 -16.21 3.82 16.21
C SER A 165 -17.04 2.57 16.46
N ASP A 166 -18.37 2.71 16.52
CA ASP A 166 -19.28 1.56 16.68
C ASP A 166 -19.27 0.60 15.47
N GLY A 167 -18.70 1.03 14.34
CA GLY A 167 -18.64 0.26 13.10
C GLY A 167 -17.36 -0.59 12.96
N TYR A 168 -17.40 -1.51 11.99
CA TYR A 168 -16.27 -2.37 11.65
C TYR A 168 -15.27 -1.76 10.65
N GLY A 169 -15.52 -0.53 10.20
CA GLY A 169 -14.76 0.10 9.11
C GLY A 169 -13.51 0.87 9.55
N VAL A 170 -13.34 1.11 10.86
CA VAL A 170 -12.20 1.88 11.38
C VAL A 170 -11.56 1.18 12.56
N GLY A 171 -10.25 0.94 12.46
CA GLY A 171 -9.43 0.37 13.53
C GLY A 171 -8.16 1.17 13.74
N VAL A 172 -7.71 1.28 14.99
CA VAL A 172 -6.48 2.01 15.36
C VAL A 172 -5.52 1.02 16.00
N ALA A 173 -4.31 0.95 15.45
CA ALA A 173 -3.17 0.26 16.02
C ALA A 173 -2.33 1.22 16.86
N SER A 174 -2.02 0.79 18.08
CA SER A 174 -1.13 1.52 18.99
C SER A 174 -0.34 0.56 19.87
N ALA A 175 0.74 1.05 20.48
CA ALA A 175 1.53 0.31 21.45
C ALA A 175 1.84 1.20 22.65
N GLU A 176 1.94 0.62 23.85
CA GLU A 176 2.29 1.36 25.06
C GLU A 176 3.70 1.93 24.94
N GLY A 177 3.84 3.24 25.20
CA GLY A 177 5.13 3.95 25.11
C GLY A 177 5.50 4.44 23.72
N GLU A 178 4.66 4.19 22.71
CA GLU A 178 4.88 4.64 21.33
C GLU A 178 3.89 5.73 20.95
N ASP A 179 4.39 6.85 20.42
CA ASP A 179 3.56 7.97 19.96
C ASP A 179 2.90 7.69 18.60
N LEU A 180 3.51 6.83 17.78
CA LEU A 180 3.02 6.48 16.45
C LEU A 180 1.75 5.62 16.55
N LYS A 181 0.66 6.13 15.98
CA LYS A 181 -0.60 5.41 15.78
C LYS A 181 -0.85 5.18 14.30
N LEU A 182 -1.38 4.01 13.97
CA LEU A 182 -1.76 3.67 12.60
C LEU A 182 -3.28 3.45 12.56
N THR A 183 -3.97 4.09 11.61
CA THR A 183 -5.41 3.94 11.46
C THR A 183 -5.74 3.24 10.15
N LEU A 184 -6.54 2.18 10.23
CA LEU A 184 -7.18 1.56 9.07
C LEU A 184 -8.58 2.14 8.90
N THR A 185 -8.87 2.68 7.71
CA THR A 185 -10.22 3.09 7.28
C THR A 185 -10.61 2.32 6.03
N THR A 186 -11.77 1.66 6.05
CA THR A 186 -12.18 0.74 4.99
C THR A 186 -13.70 0.52 4.96
N ASP A 187 -14.23 0.12 3.81
CA ASP A 187 -15.58 -0.43 3.66
C ASP A 187 -15.66 -1.94 3.92
N LEU A 188 -14.54 -2.58 4.25
CA LEU A 188 -14.49 -3.96 4.73
C LEU A 188 -14.89 -4.06 6.20
N ARG A 189 -15.29 -5.26 6.62
CA ARG A 189 -15.56 -5.57 8.03
C ARG A 189 -14.28 -6.05 8.68
N LEU A 190 -13.64 -5.18 9.46
CA LEU A 190 -12.44 -5.52 10.22
C LEU A 190 -12.75 -6.50 11.35
N GLY A 191 -11.77 -7.31 11.70
CA GLY A 191 -11.68 -8.08 12.93
C GLY A 191 -10.24 -8.09 13.43
N PHE A 192 -10.05 -8.21 14.74
CA PHE A 192 -8.73 -8.12 15.37
C PHE A 192 -8.38 -9.40 16.11
N GLU A 193 -7.13 -9.85 15.96
CA GLU A 193 -6.57 -11.00 16.65
C GLU A 193 -5.14 -10.65 17.08
N GLY A 194 -4.96 -10.26 18.34
CA GLY A 194 -3.68 -9.73 18.82
C GLY A 194 -3.26 -8.48 18.03
N GLY A 195 -2.02 -8.45 17.54
CA GLY A 195 -1.49 -7.34 16.74
C GLY A 195 -1.90 -7.33 15.26
N ARG A 196 -2.87 -8.16 14.88
CA ARG A 196 -3.28 -8.34 13.48
C ARG A 196 -4.73 -7.91 13.26
N ALA A 197 -4.92 -6.98 12.33
CA ALA A 197 -6.21 -6.69 11.72
C ALA A 197 -6.44 -7.58 10.50
N ARG A 198 -7.65 -8.14 10.37
CA ARG A 198 -8.05 -8.97 9.25
C ARG A 198 -9.40 -8.55 8.70
N ALA A 199 -9.60 -8.76 7.41
CA ALA A 199 -10.92 -8.73 6.80
C ALA A 199 -11.01 -9.77 5.69
N ARG A 200 -12.22 -10.27 5.43
CA ARG A 200 -12.54 -11.14 4.31
C ARG A 200 -13.82 -10.68 3.66
N THR A 201 -13.86 -10.67 2.34
CA THR A 201 -15.06 -10.35 1.58
C THR A 201 -15.05 -11.10 0.26
N THR A 202 -16.23 -11.40 -0.28
CA THR A 202 -16.35 -11.86 -1.67
C THR A 202 -16.76 -10.67 -2.51
N LEU A 203 -15.93 -10.30 -3.48
CA LEU A 203 -16.27 -9.28 -4.46
C LEU A 203 -16.87 -9.98 -5.69
N HIS A 204 -18.04 -9.53 -6.13
CA HIS A 204 -18.65 -9.93 -7.39
C HIS A 204 -18.31 -8.93 -8.49
N GLU A 205 -18.50 -9.31 -9.74
CA GLU A 205 -18.29 -8.43 -10.90
C GLU A 205 -18.93 -7.05 -10.70
N GLY A 206 -18.12 -6.00 -10.84
CA GLY A 206 -18.52 -4.61 -10.61
C GLY A 206 -18.30 -4.12 -9.18
N ASP A 207 -18.17 -5.01 -8.19
CA ASP A 207 -17.94 -4.64 -6.81
C ASP A 207 -16.56 -3.99 -6.64
N THR A 208 -16.53 -3.04 -5.72
CA THR A 208 -15.34 -2.29 -5.34
C THR A 208 -15.17 -2.31 -3.82
N ALA A 209 -13.92 -2.21 -3.37
CA ALA A 209 -13.59 -2.02 -1.96
C ALA A 209 -12.30 -1.22 -1.82
N PHE A 210 -12.07 -0.61 -0.65
CA PHE A 210 -10.82 0.10 -0.38
C PHE A 210 -10.32 -0.16 1.04
N VAL A 211 -9.02 -0.01 1.25
CA VAL A 211 -8.38 -0.01 2.56
C VAL A 211 -7.34 1.11 2.56
N ALA A 212 -7.49 2.06 3.48
CA ALA A 212 -6.54 3.14 3.71
C ALA A 212 -5.84 2.92 5.05
N LEU A 213 -4.51 2.88 5.04
CA LEU A 213 -3.67 2.90 6.25
C LEU A 213 -3.06 4.29 6.39
N SER A 214 -3.42 5.02 7.45
CA SER A 214 -2.92 6.38 7.72
C SER A 214 -2.07 6.44 8.99
N TRP A 215 -1.16 7.40 9.04
CA TRP A 215 -0.32 7.72 10.22
C TRP A 215 -0.32 9.22 10.52
N THR A 216 -1.45 9.86 10.25
CA THR A 216 -1.68 11.29 10.40
C THR A 216 -3.02 11.55 11.09
N GLU A 217 -3.21 12.76 11.60
CA GLU A 217 -4.48 13.25 12.12
C GLU A 217 -5.44 13.69 11.01
N HIS A 218 -4.95 13.85 9.77
CA HIS A 218 -5.80 14.19 8.62
C HIS A 218 -6.78 13.07 8.28
N GLU A 219 -7.96 13.46 7.80
CA GLU A 219 -9.03 12.52 7.47
C GLU A 219 -8.61 11.60 6.31
N ALA A 220 -8.61 10.30 6.58
CA ALA A 220 -8.50 9.28 5.55
C ALA A 220 -9.79 9.24 4.70
N PRO A 221 -9.74 8.69 3.47
CA PRO A 221 -10.93 8.53 2.64
C PRO A 221 -12.04 7.75 3.37
N ALA A 222 -13.26 8.27 3.37
CA ALA A 222 -14.40 7.66 4.06
C ALA A 222 -15.25 6.73 3.17
N SER A 223 -14.96 6.69 1.86
CA SER A 223 -15.69 5.88 0.87
C SER A 223 -14.79 5.51 -0.31
N PHE A 224 -15.20 4.49 -1.08
CA PHE A 224 -14.49 4.12 -2.30
C PHE A 224 -14.42 5.28 -3.31
N ASP A 225 -15.51 6.02 -3.49
CA ASP A 225 -15.54 7.15 -4.44
C ASP A 225 -14.55 8.24 -4.05
N GLU A 226 -14.44 8.55 -2.76
CA GLU A 226 -13.44 9.49 -2.26
C GLU A 226 -12.02 8.95 -2.42
N ALA A 227 -11.79 7.68 -2.06
CA ALA A 227 -10.51 7.01 -2.26
C ALA A 227 -10.07 7.06 -3.73
N TYR A 228 -10.98 6.80 -4.66
CA TYR A 228 -10.72 6.86 -6.10
C TYR A 228 -10.44 8.29 -6.59
N ARG A 229 -11.13 9.31 -6.05
CA ARG A 229 -10.80 10.72 -6.34
C ARG A 229 -9.39 11.08 -5.88
N ARG A 230 -8.99 10.69 -4.67
CA ARG A 230 -7.63 10.96 -4.16
C ARG A 230 -6.56 10.20 -4.96
N LEU A 231 -6.83 8.94 -5.32
CA LEU A 231 -5.98 8.17 -6.23
C LEU A 231 -5.79 8.89 -7.57
N THR A 232 -6.88 9.42 -8.15
CA THR A 232 -6.83 10.17 -9.41
C THR A 232 -6.02 11.46 -9.27
N PHE A 233 -6.22 12.21 -8.18
CA PHE A 233 -5.40 13.39 -7.89
C PHE A 233 -3.91 13.05 -7.80
N THR A 234 -3.56 11.95 -7.11
CA THR A 234 -2.17 11.48 -7.03
C THR A 234 -1.63 11.07 -8.41
N ALA A 235 -2.46 10.50 -9.29
CA ALA A 235 -2.06 10.20 -10.66
C ALA A 235 -1.71 11.49 -11.43
N ASP A 236 -2.57 12.51 -11.35
CA ASP A 236 -2.35 13.82 -11.98
C ASP A 236 -1.08 14.49 -11.45
N PHE A 237 -0.82 14.40 -10.13
CA PHE A 237 0.41 14.88 -9.52
C PHE A 237 1.66 14.23 -10.15
N TRP A 238 1.66 12.90 -10.34
CA TRP A 238 2.81 12.23 -10.97
C TRP A 238 2.99 12.60 -12.44
N HIS A 239 1.89 12.76 -13.18
CA HIS A 239 1.95 13.24 -14.56
C HIS A 239 2.55 14.63 -14.66
N ASP A 240 2.13 15.55 -13.79
CA ASP A 240 2.67 16.91 -13.72
C ASP A 240 4.15 16.90 -13.27
N TRP A 241 4.49 16.12 -12.25
CA TRP A 241 5.88 15.97 -11.79
C TRP A 241 6.80 15.47 -12.90
N LEU A 242 6.38 14.46 -13.68
CA LEU A 242 7.13 13.97 -14.83
C LEU A 242 7.22 15.00 -15.96
N ALA A 243 6.20 15.84 -16.16
CA ALA A 243 6.21 16.87 -17.20
C ALA A 243 7.32 17.92 -16.98
N HIS A 244 7.77 18.10 -15.74
CA HIS A 244 8.87 19.00 -15.38
C HIS A 244 10.27 18.35 -15.49
N GLY A 245 10.35 17.03 -15.74
CA GLY A 245 11.61 16.30 -15.83
C GLY A 245 12.16 16.23 -17.25
N GLU A 246 13.48 16.41 -17.40
CA GLU A 246 14.20 16.05 -18.62
C GLU A 246 14.75 14.62 -18.48
N PHE A 247 14.14 13.67 -19.20
CA PHE A 247 14.55 12.28 -19.17
C PHE A 247 15.32 11.92 -20.45
N PRO A 248 16.54 11.37 -20.32
CA PRO A 248 17.28 10.91 -21.49
C PRO A 248 16.53 9.76 -22.16
N ASP A 249 16.60 9.70 -23.50
CA ASP A 249 16.12 8.54 -24.22
C ASP A 249 16.96 7.31 -23.80
N HIS A 250 16.31 6.21 -23.45
CA HIS A 250 16.96 5.05 -22.87
C HIS A 250 16.32 3.73 -23.37
N PRO A 251 17.11 2.71 -23.73
CA PRO A 251 16.60 1.42 -24.24
C PRO A 251 15.75 0.61 -23.24
N TRP A 252 15.67 1.04 -21.99
CA TRP A 252 14.83 0.43 -20.94
C TRP A 252 13.55 1.23 -20.66
N ARG A 253 13.21 2.19 -21.52
CA ARG A 253 11.94 2.90 -21.46
C ARG A 253 10.83 1.93 -21.87
N THR A 254 10.15 1.35 -20.88
CA THR A 254 8.95 0.54 -21.07
C THR A 254 7.74 1.41 -21.43
N TYR A 255 6.84 0.87 -22.26
CA TYR A 255 5.57 1.48 -22.70
C TYR A 255 4.56 1.62 -21.57
#